data_AF-A0A1V4APE7-F1
#
_entry.id   AF-A0A1V4APE7-F1
#
_cell.length_a   1.000
_cell.length_b   1.000
_cell.length_c   1.000
_cell.angle_alpha   90.00
_cell.angle_beta   90.00
_cell.angle_gamma   90.00
#
_symmetry.space_group_name_H-M   'P 1'
#
loop_
_entity.id
_entity.type
_entity.pdbx_description
1 polymer ?
#
loop_
_entity_poly.entity_id
_entity_poly.type
_entity_poly.pdbx_seq_one_letter_code
_entity_poly.pdbx_strand_id
1 'polypeptide(L)'
;MIQTIAIHTLRESLRKKTLHVLIGLGILIMAVLPVIPTTDEPDAGVKMILVVFFQVVVLLCISGVILLSATSLPYEIEDKTIYGILSKPVSRLKIIVGKITGFALLSAILLVILSLFNLVSVYYRASHLPEEYRGILKARKEFAASDFSIEGKLHHTREGIAWIAGGRSGVARWSFSDIQKTHENTSGFETDCNLKLESGRGLSDTIPLMIRMENDRVNRGKSEVVTAKVDKPFILKIDPEMVLKNSTLNITVFPILATDYMGVTHRDIKVFSVQKSFLSNYAKAVFITFLKFLLILIVAVMGSTYLSAPVSIVSAFVVFLCGHILEFIKDFSLLIQHHDMHEHAVPAVLKTPNILLVYMDYLVKKPLEWICFVLPDFRRFDSLKFLLNGIDIPLETVGVSFGYTIVYAVICLFISCSVLKKKRVFLKSWDAERETFFLLLLLCSILLVNVWIASFRNTSETSTFRYDPTESIPLLLLGGFRGIAVDFLWARAIARHEEKKYYELLTVNNLIAKLQPNFPAVWIFQAWNMAYNIANEWDAPQNKWKWIYTGLNFAKKGAVKNPENGDLFFELGYMYFHLFDQRVFKYAPYYREQLKKRCGRRQLRGVALLAKAVSFAYPEIT
;
A
#
# COMPACT_ATOMS: atom_id res chain seq x y z
N MET A 1 -7.16 -42.79 8.84
CA MET A 1 -8.37 -42.43 8.04
C MET A 1 -8.35 -40.99 7.53
N ILE A 2 -8.18 -39.96 8.38
CA ILE A 2 -8.04 -38.55 7.94
C ILE A 2 -6.91 -38.42 6.91
N GLN A 3 -5.73 -38.97 7.22
CA GLN A 3 -4.58 -39.00 6.31
C GLN A 3 -4.88 -39.68 4.97
N THR A 4 -5.65 -40.78 4.98
CA THR A 4 -6.05 -41.51 3.77
C THR A 4 -6.91 -40.63 2.86
N ILE A 5 -7.89 -39.92 3.42
CA ILE A 5 -8.77 -38.99 2.69
C ILE A 5 -7.94 -37.81 2.15
N ALA A 6 -7.00 -37.29 2.95
CA ALA A 6 -6.12 -36.20 2.54
C ALA A 6 -5.23 -36.58 1.35
N ILE A 7 -4.56 -37.74 1.41
CA ILE A 7 -3.69 -38.23 0.32
C ILE A 7 -4.50 -38.51 -0.95
N HIS A 8 -5.70 -39.09 -0.83
CA HIS A 8 -6.58 -39.29 -1.98
C HIS A 8 -6.96 -37.95 -2.64
N THR A 9 -7.40 -36.99 -1.83
CA THR A 9 -7.78 -35.64 -2.30
C THR A 9 -6.62 -34.93 -2.98
N LEU A 10 -5.40 -35.05 -2.42
CA LEU A 10 -4.18 -34.52 -3.02
C LEU A 10 -3.93 -35.16 -4.40
N ARG A 11 -3.95 -36.49 -4.48
CA ARG A 11 -3.65 -37.22 -5.71
C ARG A 11 -4.66 -36.95 -6.81
N GLU A 12 -5.93 -36.83 -6.45
CA GLU A 12 -7.01 -36.44 -7.37
C GLU A 12 -6.78 -35.02 -7.90
N SER A 13 -6.50 -34.07 -7.01
CA SER A 13 -6.30 -32.66 -7.38
C SER A 13 -5.06 -32.45 -8.25
N LEU A 14 -3.98 -33.17 -7.96
CA LEU A 14 -2.75 -33.17 -8.76
C LEU A 14 -2.95 -33.70 -10.18
N ARG A 15 -3.99 -34.51 -10.45
CA ARG A 15 -4.27 -35.02 -11.80
C ARG A 15 -5.12 -34.06 -12.64
N LYS A 16 -5.71 -33.02 -12.04
CA LYS A 16 -6.58 -32.09 -12.76
C LYS A 16 -5.75 -31.16 -13.66
N LYS A 17 -6.17 -31.02 -14.92
CA LYS A 17 -5.50 -30.15 -15.91
C LYS A 17 -5.49 -28.68 -15.48
N THR A 18 -6.54 -28.24 -14.78
CA THR A 18 -6.68 -26.85 -14.28
C THR A 18 -5.51 -26.43 -13.40
N LEU A 19 -5.01 -27.32 -12.53
CA LEU A 19 -3.87 -27.03 -11.66
C LEU A 19 -2.58 -26.80 -12.48
N HIS A 20 -2.31 -27.67 -13.46
CA HIS A 20 -1.12 -27.58 -14.30
C HIS A 20 -1.11 -26.31 -15.16
N VAL A 21 -2.26 -25.90 -15.69
CA VAL A 21 -2.40 -24.65 -16.45
C VAL A 21 -2.04 -23.45 -15.58
N LEU A 22 -2.53 -23.39 -14.34
CA LEU A 22 -2.25 -22.29 -13.43
C LEU A 22 -0.78 -22.26 -12.97
N ILE A 23 -0.18 -23.41 -12.72
CA ILE A 23 1.26 -23.52 -12.41
C ILE A 23 2.08 -23.04 -13.62
N GLY A 24 1.76 -23.52 -14.82
CA GLY A 24 2.45 -23.14 -16.05
C GLY A 24 2.37 -21.65 -16.32
N LEU A 25 1.18 -21.05 -16.15
CA LEU A 25 0.99 -19.61 -16.27
C LEU A 25 1.79 -18.82 -15.23
N GLY A 26 1.81 -19.27 -13.96
CA GLY A 26 2.59 -18.63 -12.91
C GLY A 26 4.09 -18.66 -13.19
N ILE A 27 4.62 -19.80 -13.63
CA ILE A 27 6.03 -19.95 -14.03
C ILE A 27 6.34 -19.09 -15.25
N LEU A 28 5.46 -19.07 -16.25
CA LEU A 28 5.61 -18.25 -17.45
C LEU A 28 5.72 -16.76 -17.10
N ILE A 29 4.81 -16.24 -16.26
CA ILE A 29 4.85 -14.86 -15.79
C ILE A 29 6.21 -14.58 -15.14
N MET A 30 6.64 -15.45 -14.23
CA MET A 30 7.92 -15.28 -13.53
C MET A 30 9.14 -15.37 -14.45
N ALA A 31 9.09 -16.17 -15.51
CA ALA A 31 10.16 -16.31 -16.48
C ALA A 31 10.33 -15.07 -17.38
N VAL A 32 9.26 -14.30 -17.60
CA VAL A 32 9.28 -13.08 -18.43
C VAL A 32 9.84 -11.88 -17.67
N LEU A 33 9.65 -11.81 -16.34
CA LEU A 33 10.04 -10.64 -15.53
C LEU A 33 11.53 -10.24 -15.65
N PRO A 34 12.51 -11.17 -15.69
CA PRO A 34 13.92 -10.80 -15.87
C PRO A 34 14.26 -10.22 -17.24
N VAL A 35 13.34 -10.21 -18.20
CA VAL A 35 13.56 -9.63 -19.53
C VAL A 35 13.10 -8.17 -19.59
N ILE A 36 12.22 -7.75 -18.66
CA ILE A 36 11.67 -6.40 -18.64
C ILE A 36 12.74 -5.42 -18.15
N PRO A 37 13.09 -4.38 -18.95
CA PRO A 37 14.00 -3.32 -18.51
C PRO A 37 13.32 -2.48 -17.43
N THR A 38 14.07 -2.14 -16.38
CA THR A 38 13.56 -1.36 -15.24
C THR A 38 14.08 0.07 -15.29
N THR A 39 13.37 0.98 -14.62
CA THR A 39 13.74 2.39 -14.40
C THR A 39 15.16 2.54 -13.82
N ASP A 40 15.71 3.75 -13.83
CA ASP A 40 17.10 4.09 -13.46
C ASP A 40 17.53 3.66 -12.03
N GLU A 41 16.59 3.23 -11.19
CA GLU A 41 16.86 2.65 -9.87
C GLU A 41 17.32 1.18 -9.97
N PRO A 42 18.53 0.83 -9.51
CA PRO A 42 19.12 -0.50 -9.71
C PRO A 42 18.40 -1.61 -8.92
N ASP A 43 17.77 -1.32 -7.77
CA ASP A 43 17.08 -2.30 -6.92
C ASP A 43 15.61 -2.56 -7.32
N ALA A 44 15.04 -1.74 -8.20
CA ALA A 44 13.66 -1.84 -8.67
C ALA A 44 13.33 -3.21 -9.29
N GLY A 45 14.30 -3.83 -10.00
CA GLY A 45 14.13 -5.14 -10.61
C GLY A 45 13.84 -6.26 -9.61
N VAL A 46 14.53 -6.27 -8.47
CA VAL A 46 14.29 -7.28 -7.42
C VAL A 46 12.96 -7.04 -6.72
N LYS A 47 12.63 -5.77 -6.44
CA LYS A 47 11.34 -5.36 -5.86
C LYS A 47 10.18 -5.81 -6.75
N MET A 48 10.25 -5.58 -8.06
CA MET A 48 9.20 -6.01 -9.00
C MET A 48 9.00 -7.53 -9.01
N ILE A 49 10.09 -8.32 -8.99
CA ILE A 49 9.99 -9.79 -8.94
C ILE A 49 9.28 -10.25 -7.67
N LEU A 50 9.56 -9.64 -6.52
CA LEU A 50 8.87 -9.93 -5.26
C LEU A 50 7.38 -9.52 -5.30
N VAL A 51 7.08 -8.31 -5.80
CA VAL A 51 5.71 -7.80 -5.95
C VAL A 51 4.88 -8.73 -6.84
N VAL A 52 5.36 -9.04 -8.04
CA VAL A 52 4.61 -9.88 -8.99
C VAL A 52 4.40 -11.28 -8.44
N PHE A 53 5.36 -11.85 -7.72
CA PHE A 53 5.17 -13.16 -7.09
C PHE A 53 4.10 -13.14 -6.00
N PHE A 54 4.24 -12.26 -4.98
CA PHE A 54 3.33 -12.24 -3.83
C PHE A 54 1.93 -11.66 -4.15
N GLN A 55 1.80 -10.84 -5.20
CA GLN A 55 0.53 -10.24 -5.59
C GLN A 55 -0.13 -10.93 -6.77
N VAL A 56 0.60 -11.24 -7.85
CA VAL A 56 0.01 -11.77 -9.10
C VAL A 56 0.03 -13.30 -9.12
N VAL A 57 1.20 -13.91 -8.97
CA VAL A 57 1.33 -15.38 -9.05
C VAL A 57 0.58 -16.05 -7.90
N VAL A 58 0.74 -15.53 -6.69
CA VAL A 58 -0.01 -15.98 -5.52
C VAL A 58 -1.52 -15.84 -5.72
N LEU A 59 -2.02 -14.75 -6.31
CA LEU A 59 -3.46 -14.57 -6.58
C LEU A 59 -3.99 -15.60 -7.57
N LEU A 60 -3.24 -15.87 -8.66
CA LEU A 60 -3.59 -16.92 -9.61
C LEU A 60 -3.66 -18.29 -8.94
N CYS A 61 -2.70 -18.61 -8.06
CA CYS A 61 -2.69 -19.87 -7.33
C CYS A 61 -3.86 -20.00 -6.34
N ILE A 62 -4.18 -18.94 -5.60
CA ILE A 62 -5.35 -18.92 -4.71
C ILE A 62 -6.61 -19.19 -5.52
N SER A 63 -6.78 -18.55 -6.68
CA SER A 63 -7.94 -18.75 -7.54
C SER A 63 -8.12 -20.21 -7.97
N GLY A 64 -7.01 -20.90 -8.29
CA GLY A 64 -7.01 -22.32 -8.62
C GLY A 64 -7.39 -23.22 -7.45
N VAL A 65 -6.82 -22.95 -6.28
CA VAL A 65 -7.11 -23.71 -5.05
C VAL A 65 -8.57 -23.50 -4.63
N ILE A 66 -9.12 -22.30 -4.78
CA ILE A 66 -10.53 -22.00 -4.57
C ILE A 66 -11.40 -22.87 -5.50
N LEU A 67 -11.14 -22.85 -6.81
CA LEU A 67 -11.91 -23.64 -7.78
C LEU A 67 -11.89 -25.14 -7.45
N LEU A 68 -10.73 -25.68 -7.11
CA LEU A 68 -10.56 -27.09 -6.77
C LEU A 68 -11.25 -27.47 -5.45
N SER A 69 -11.14 -26.63 -4.42
CA SER A 69 -11.71 -26.91 -3.10
C SER A 69 -13.23 -26.71 -3.06
N ALA A 70 -13.74 -25.67 -3.71
CA ALA A 70 -15.16 -25.35 -3.80
C ALA A 70 -15.98 -26.38 -4.58
N THR A 71 -15.38 -27.05 -5.56
CA THR A 71 -16.06 -28.08 -6.39
C THR A 71 -15.98 -29.49 -5.82
N SER A 72 -15.04 -29.73 -4.91
CA SER A 72 -14.68 -31.09 -4.48
C SER A 72 -15.78 -31.87 -3.77
N LEU A 73 -16.57 -31.21 -2.91
CA LEU A 73 -17.66 -31.84 -2.17
C LEU A 73 -18.97 -31.84 -2.94
N PRO A 74 -19.38 -30.75 -3.63
CA PRO A 74 -20.61 -30.72 -4.42
C PRO A 74 -20.65 -31.81 -5.49
N TYR A 75 -19.58 -31.96 -6.29
CA TYR A 75 -19.54 -33.02 -7.31
C TYR A 75 -19.55 -34.42 -6.70
N GLU A 76 -18.87 -34.66 -5.57
CA GLU A 76 -18.94 -35.96 -4.89
C GLU A 76 -20.34 -36.30 -4.34
N ILE A 77 -21.14 -35.27 -4.04
CA ILE A 77 -22.52 -35.41 -3.60
C ILE A 77 -23.45 -35.67 -4.80
N GLU A 78 -23.28 -34.91 -5.88
CA GLU A 78 -24.03 -35.05 -7.14
C GLU A 78 -23.80 -36.43 -7.78
N ASP A 79 -22.53 -36.86 -7.87
CA ASP A 79 -22.11 -38.15 -8.44
C ASP A 79 -22.38 -39.34 -7.49
N LYS A 80 -22.94 -39.08 -6.31
CA LYS A 80 -23.23 -40.08 -5.25
C LYS A 80 -22.02 -40.88 -4.76
N THR A 81 -20.79 -40.48 -5.08
CA THR A 81 -19.56 -41.17 -4.66
C THR A 81 -19.33 -41.04 -3.15
N ILE A 82 -19.77 -39.93 -2.54
CA ILE A 82 -19.64 -39.68 -1.10
C ILE A 82 -20.40 -40.70 -0.22
N TYR A 83 -21.48 -41.30 -0.74
CA TYR A 83 -22.29 -42.27 0.00
C TYR A 83 -21.54 -43.58 0.26
N GLY A 84 -20.66 -43.98 -0.68
CA GLY A 84 -19.77 -45.13 -0.49
C GLY A 84 -18.80 -44.92 0.68
N ILE A 85 -18.36 -43.68 0.92
CA ILE A 85 -17.47 -43.33 2.04
C ILE A 85 -18.26 -43.19 3.35
N LEU A 86 -19.47 -42.63 3.30
CA LEU A 86 -20.38 -42.49 4.45
C LEU A 86 -20.96 -43.82 4.96
N SER A 87 -20.94 -44.88 4.15
CA SER A 87 -21.35 -46.23 4.57
C SER A 87 -20.41 -46.85 5.60
N LYS A 88 -19.17 -46.38 5.67
CA LYS A 88 -18.18 -46.78 6.69
C LYS A 88 -18.44 -45.99 8.00
N PRO A 89 -18.06 -46.50 9.18
CA PRO A 89 -18.25 -45.83 10.47
C PRO A 89 -17.32 -44.62 10.65
N VAL A 90 -17.48 -43.59 9.81
CA VAL A 90 -16.65 -42.39 9.75
C VAL A 90 -17.47 -41.19 10.14
N SER A 91 -17.04 -40.47 11.17
CA SER A 91 -17.64 -39.18 11.52
C SER A 91 -17.46 -38.17 10.39
N ARG A 92 -18.49 -37.39 10.07
CA ARG A 92 -18.47 -36.37 8.99
C ARG A 92 -17.35 -35.33 9.15
N LEU A 93 -16.96 -35.03 10.39
CA LEU A 93 -15.80 -34.18 10.71
C LEU A 93 -14.48 -34.72 10.14
N LYS A 94 -14.26 -36.04 10.21
CA LYS A 94 -13.04 -36.67 9.68
C LYS A 94 -12.94 -36.54 8.16
N ILE A 95 -14.09 -36.46 7.46
CA ILE A 95 -14.15 -36.23 6.01
C ILE A 95 -13.75 -34.79 5.69
N ILE A 96 -14.38 -33.81 6.34
CA ILE A 96 -14.08 -32.37 6.12
C ILE A 96 -12.62 -32.06 6.46
N VAL A 97 -12.16 -32.49 7.64
CA VAL A 97 -10.77 -32.29 8.07
C VAL A 97 -9.79 -32.96 7.10
N GLY A 98 -10.13 -34.17 6.60
CA GLY A 98 -9.34 -34.85 5.58
C GLY A 98 -9.24 -34.07 4.28
N LYS A 99 -10.36 -33.51 3.80
CA LYS A 99 -10.41 -32.65 2.59
C LYS A 99 -9.60 -31.37 2.78
N ILE A 100 -9.80 -30.66 3.89
CA ILE A 100 -9.03 -29.45 4.22
C ILE A 100 -7.54 -29.75 4.27
N THR A 101 -7.13 -30.84 4.93
CA THR A 101 -5.72 -31.24 5.03
C THR A 101 -5.14 -31.60 3.66
N GLY A 102 -5.91 -32.28 2.80
CA GLY A 102 -5.48 -32.62 1.44
C GLY A 102 -5.25 -31.40 0.56
N PHE A 103 -6.18 -30.45 0.56
CA PHE A 103 -6.00 -29.19 -0.18
C PHE A 103 -4.94 -28.28 0.46
N ALA A 104 -4.78 -28.31 1.78
CA ALA A 104 -3.71 -27.58 2.46
C ALA A 104 -2.34 -28.12 2.02
N LEU A 105 -2.16 -29.44 2.00
CA LEU A 105 -0.94 -30.06 1.50
C LEU A 105 -0.69 -29.74 0.02
N LEU A 106 -1.74 -29.74 -0.81
CA LEU A 106 -1.66 -29.29 -2.21
C LEU A 106 -1.15 -27.85 -2.30
N SER A 107 -1.73 -26.93 -1.53
CA SER A 107 -1.33 -25.53 -1.52
C SER A 107 0.10 -25.32 -1.00
N ALA A 108 0.55 -26.11 -0.02
CA ALA A 108 1.91 -26.07 0.49
C ALA A 108 2.92 -26.51 -0.58
N ILE A 109 2.67 -27.63 -1.26
CA ILE A 109 3.53 -28.13 -2.35
C ILE A 109 3.59 -27.10 -3.49
N LEU A 110 2.44 -26.57 -3.89
CA LEU A 110 2.33 -25.54 -4.92
C LEU A 110 3.15 -24.30 -4.57
N LEU A 111 2.99 -23.78 -3.35
CA LEU A 111 3.72 -22.61 -2.88
C LEU A 111 5.22 -22.88 -2.80
N VAL A 112 5.65 -24.05 -2.33
CA VAL A 112 7.08 -24.40 -2.28
C VAL A 112 7.69 -24.42 -3.69
N ILE A 113 7.05 -25.05 -4.66
CA ILE A 113 7.57 -25.12 -6.05
C ILE A 113 7.72 -23.72 -6.64
N LEU A 114 6.68 -22.89 -6.55
CA LEU A 114 6.70 -21.54 -7.13
C LEU A 114 7.64 -20.61 -6.36
N SER A 115 7.73 -20.78 -5.05
CA SER A 115 8.63 -20.02 -4.18
C SER A 115 10.09 -20.35 -4.45
N LEU A 116 10.43 -21.61 -4.69
CA LEU A 116 11.78 -22.01 -5.13
C LEU A 116 12.13 -21.35 -6.46
N PHE A 117 11.21 -21.36 -7.43
CA PHE A 117 11.42 -20.68 -8.71
C PHE A 117 11.65 -19.17 -8.54
N ASN A 118 10.80 -18.50 -7.75
CA ASN A 118 10.94 -17.09 -7.45
C ASN A 118 12.27 -16.77 -6.75
N LEU A 119 12.69 -17.60 -5.80
CA LEU A 119 13.96 -17.42 -5.10
C LEU A 119 15.13 -17.49 -6.07
N VAL A 120 15.14 -18.45 -6.99
CA VAL A 120 16.15 -18.52 -8.07
C VAL A 120 16.14 -17.25 -8.92
N SER A 121 14.96 -16.76 -9.33
CA SER A 121 14.85 -15.51 -10.10
C SER A 121 15.38 -14.29 -9.34
N VAL A 122 15.10 -14.19 -8.03
CA VAL A 122 15.57 -13.11 -7.17
C VAL A 122 17.09 -13.14 -7.03
N TYR A 123 17.70 -14.30 -6.72
CA TYR A 123 19.15 -14.42 -6.61
C TYR A 123 19.85 -14.19 -7.96
N TYR A 124 19.26 -14.65 -9.06
CA TYR A 124 19.78 -14.39 -10.40
C TYR A 124 19.84 -12.88 -10.69
N ARG A 125 18.76 -12.13 -10.45
CA ARG A 125 18.79 -10.66 -10.61
C ARG A 125 19.74 -9.98 -9.63
N ALA A 126 19.76 -10.42 -8.38
CA ALA A 126 20.63 -9.84 -7.36
C ALA A 126 22.13 -10.07 -7.59
N SER A 127 22.51 -11.12 -8.32
CA SER A 127 23.91 -11.34 -8.69
C SER A 127 24.45 -10.24 -9.64
N HIS A 128 23.57 -9.62 -10.44
CA HIS A 128 23.90 -8.55 -11.38
C HIS A 128 23.84 -7.15 -10.75
N LEU A 129 23.50 -7.05 -9.46
CA LEU A 129 23.38 -5.80 -8.72
C LEU A 129 24.74 -5.38 -8.11
N PRO A 130 25.11 -4.08 -8.15
CA PRO A 130 26.25 -3.55 -7.42
C PRO A 130 26.13 -3.82 -5.91
N GLU A 131 27.26 -3.99 -5.22
CA GLU A 131 27.27 -4.44 -3.81
C GLU A 131 26.47 -3.54 -2.86
N GLU A 132 26.41 -2.24 -3.14
CA GLU A 132 25.65 -1.25 -2.37
C GLU A 132 24.15 -1.59 -2.28
N TYR A 133 23.56 -2.12 -3.37
CA TYR A 133 22.11 -2.41 -3.47
C TYR A 133 21.74 -3.84 -3.07
N ARG A 134 22.72 -4.68 -2.72
CA ARG A 134 22.46 -6.04 -2.20
C ARG A 134 21.84 -6.04 -0.79
N GLY A 135 21.67 -4.87 -0.18
CA GLY A 135 20.97 -4.69 1.10
C GLY A 135 19.54 -5.24 1.11
N ILE A 136 18.86 -5.30 -0.04
CA ILE A 136 17.51 -5.87 -0.17
C ILE A 136 17.46 -7.38 0.14
N LEU A 137 18.58 -8.09 -0.05
CA LEU A 137 18.73 -9.51 0.31
C LEU A 137 19.20 -9.72 1.75
N LYS A 138 19.06 -8.71 2.60
CA LYS A 138 19.32 -8.83 4.03
C LYS A 138 17.99 -8.75 4.77
N ALA A 139 17.87 -9.49 5.87
CA ALA A 139 16.76 -9.33 6.81
C ALA A 139 17.27 -8.57 8.03
N ARG A 140 17.02 -7.26 8.07
CA ARG A 140 17.40 -6.38 9.18
C ARG A 140 16.28 -6.35 10.22
N LYS A 141 16.62 -6.44 11.51
CA LYS A 141 15.62 -6.25 12.56
C LYS A 141 15.50 -4.76 12.86
N GLU A 142 14.32 -4.19 12.62
CA GLU A 142 14.01 -2.78 12.90
C GLU A 142 13.69 -2.59 14.39
N PHE A 143 14.25 -1.54 14.98
CA PHE A 143 13.91 -1.01 16.30
C PHE A 143 13.41 0.42 16.11
N ALA A 144 12.14 0.63 16.45
CA ALA A 144 11.55 1.96 16.50
C ALA A 144 12.05 2.70 17.76
N ALA A 145 12.08 4.03 17.69
CA ALA A 145 12.31 4.86 18.86
C ALA A 145 11.21 4.58 19.90
N SER A 146 11.60 4.42 21.17
CA SER A 146 10.65 4.29 22.28
C SER A 146 10.18 5.65 22.79
N ASP A 147 11.00 6.68 22.62
CA ASP A 147 10.66 8.06 22.96
C ASP A 147 11.34 9.02 21.97
N PHE A 148 10.68 10.15 21.73
CA PHE A 148 11.17 11.23 20.86
C PHE A 148 10.95 12.57 21.56
N SER A 149 12.04 13.31 21.75
CA SER A 149 12.00 14.63 22.35
C SER A 149 12.83 15.63 21.56
N ILE A 150 12.41 16.89 21.60
CA ILE A 150 13.16 18.01 21.02
C ILE A 150 13.56 18.92 22.18
N GLU A 151 14.85 19.07 22.38
CA GLU A 151 15.41 19.97 23.38
C GLU A 151 15.76 21.30 22.72
N GLY A 152 15.31 22.42 23.30
CA GLY A 152 15.60 23.76 22.80
C GLY A 152 14.45 24.40 22.01
N LYS A 153 14.78 25.36 21.16
CA LYS A 153 13.81 26.23 20.48
C LYS A 153 13.35 25.61 19.16
N LEU A 154 12.07 25.27 19.11
CA LEU A 154 11.39 24.85 17.89
C LEU A 154 11.23 26.04 16.94
N HIS A 155 11.57 25.87 15.66
CA HIS A 155 11.43 26.91 14.65
C HIS A 155 9.97 27.03 14.18
N HIS A 156 9.38 25.93 13.72
CA HIS A 156 7.94 25.81 13.43
C HIS A 156 7.51 24.34 13.35
N THR A 157 6.21 24.08 13.44
CA THR A 157 5.62 22.76 13.17
C THR A 157 4.65 22.88 12.01
N ARG A 158 4.75 22.00 11.01
CA ARG A 158 3.81 21.93 9.89
C ARG A 158 3.53 20.46 9.57
N GLU A 159 2.24 20.11 9.48
CA GLU A 159 1.79 18.74 9.10
C GLU A 159 2.42 17.62 9.97
N GLY A 160 2.62 17.88 11.26
CA GLY A 160 3.21 16.90 12.19
C GLY A 160 4.74 16.79 12.12
N ILE A 161 5.41 17.58 11.29
CA ILE A 161 6.87 17.66 11.19
C ILE A 161 7.37 18.85 12.01
N ALA A 162 8.30 18.60 12.92
CA ALA A 162 8.89 19.61 13.77
C ALA A 162 10.22 20.10 13.17
N TRP A 163 10.33 21.39 12.91
CA TRP A 163 11.54 21.98 12.32
C TRP A 163 12.42 22.60 13.40
N ILE A 164 13.69 22.19 13.44
CA ILE A 164 14.73 22.75 14.32
C ILE A 164 15.75 23.52 13.50
N ALA A 165 16.24 24.63 14.03
CA ALA A 165 17.32 25.41 13.43
C ALA A 165 18.68 24.97 13.98
N GLY A 166 19.72 25.04 13.17
CA GLY A 166 21.06 24.63 13.57
C GLY A 166 21.73 25.57 14.57
N GLY A 167 23.02 25.35 14.82
CA GLY A 167 23.78 26.14 15.80
C GLY A 167 23.40 25.84 17.25
N ARG A 168 22.99 24.59 17.55
CA ARG A 168 22.49 24.11 18.86
C ARG A 168 21.23 24.80 19.37
N SER A 169 20.51 25.55 18.54
CA SER A 169 19.27 26.21 18.98
C SER A 169 18.15 25.21 19.29
N GLY A 170 18.09 24.09 18.57
CA GLY A 170 17.26 22.92 18.86
C GLY A 170 18.01 21.62 18.56
N VAL A 171 17.79 20.61 19.39
CA VAL A 171 18.40 19.28 19.30
C VAL A 171 17.31 18.23 19.34
N ALA A 172 17.26 17.37 18.32
CA ALA A 172 16.34 16.24 18.32
C ALA A 172 17.00 15.03 18.97
N ARG A 173 16.29 14.37 19.90
CA ARG A 173 16.72 13.17 20.60
C ARG A 173 15.73 12.03 20.36
N TRP A 174 16.26 10.88 19.94
CA TRP A 174 15.54 9.62 19.86
C TRP A 174 16.15 8.63 20.85
N SER A 175 15.30 8.04 21.68
CA SER A 175 15.70 7.08 22.70
C SER A 175 15.20 5.69 22.35
N PHE A 176 16.10 4.70 22.40
CA PHE A 176 15.82 3.32 22.05
C PHE A 176 16.06 2.39 23.25
N SER A 177 14.97 1.96 23.90
CA SER A 177 15.01 1.02 25.04
C SER A 177 14.84 -0.45 24.62
N ASP A 178 14.14 -0.72 23.52
CA ASP A 178 13.83 -2.09 23.06
C ASP A 178 15.00 -2.86 22.46
N ILE A 179 16.12 -2.18 22.14
CA ILE A 179 17.34 -2.81 21.63
C ILE A 179 17.91 -3.84 22.63
N GLN A 180 17.62 -3.66 23.93
CA GLN A 180 18.09 -4.49 25.05
C GLN A 180 17.60 -5.95 25.02
N LYS A 181 16.47 -6.24 24.36
CA LYS A 181 15.81 -7.57 24.40
C LYS A 181 16.50 -8.63 23.52
N THR A 182 17.45 -8.24 22.66
CA THR A 182 18.04 -9.14 21.66
C THR A 182 19.50 -9.44 22.01
N HIS A 183 19.73 -10.57 22.69
CA HIS A 183 21.08 -11.09 22.97
C HIS A 183 21.64 -11.81 21.74
N GLU A 184 21.74 -11.14 20.60
CA GLU A 184 22.47 -11.67 19.44
C GLU A 184 23.83 -10.95 19.40
N ASN A 185 24.81 -11.51 20.13
CA ASN A 185 26.22 -11.21 19.93
C ASN A 185 26.55 -11.38 18.44
N THR A 186 27.33 -10.45 17.87
CA THR A 186 28.11 -10.55 16.61
C THR A 186 27.61 -9.87 15.32
N SER A 187 26.77 -8.84 15.37
CA SER A 187 26.57 -8.01 14.18
C SER A 187 26.39 -6.54 14.53
N GLY A 188 27.03 -5.64 13.76
CA GLY A 188 26.96 -4.20 13.99
C GLY A 188 25.52 -3.69 14.00
N PHE A 189 25.30 -2.50 14.54
CA PHE A 189 24.01 -1.82 14.38
C PHE A 189 24.15 -0.77 13.28
N GLU A 190 23.13 -0.62 12.45
CA GLU A 190 23.07 0.40 11.40
C GLU A 190 21.89 1.33 11.71
N THR A 191 22.06 2.63 11.55
CA THR A 191 20.98 3.61 11.70
C THR A 191 20.65 4.17 10.34
N ASP A 192 19.40 4.02 9.91
CA ASP A 192 18.89 4.72 8.73
C ASP A 192 18.33 6.06 9.20
N CYS A 193 18.86 7.13 8.62
CA CYS A 193 18.48 8.50 8.93
C CYS A 193 17.79 9.10 7.70
N ASN A 194 16.47 9.17 7.73
CA ASN A 194 15.66 9.81 6.70
C ASN A 194 15.17 11.17 7.19
N LEU A 195 16.08 12.13 7.22
CA LEU A 195 15.88 13.45 7.80
C LEU A 195 15.56 14.44 6.68
N LYS A 196 14.57 15.31 6.89
CA LYS A 196 14.30 16.42 5.97
C LYS A 196 15.25 17.56 6.28
N LEU A 197 16.04 17.99 5.30
CA LEU A 197 17.09 18.98 5.52
C LEU A 197 16.88 20.18 4.60
N GLU A 198 17.04 21.38 5.12
CA GLU A 198 16.89 22.61 4.33
C GLU A 198 18.06 23.57 4.66
N SER A 199 18.75 24.05 3.62
CA SER A 199 19.88 24.97 3.78
C SER A 199 19.42 26.40 3.54
N GLY A 200 19.61 27.28 4.52
CA GLY A 200 19.39 28.72 4.34
C GLY A 200 20.45 29.41 3.48
N ARG A 201 21.46 28.67 3.00
CA ARG A 201 22.61 29.19 2.24
C ARG A 201 22.46 29.06 0.71
N GLY A 202 21.32 28.57 0.19
CA GLY A 202 21.11 28.34 -1.24
C GLY A 202 21.57 26.95 -1.70
N LEU A 203 22.29 26.86 -2.84
CA LEU A 203 22.70 25.66 -3.60
C LEU A 203 23.64 24.66 -2.87
N SER A 204 23.65 24.60 -1.53
CA SER A 204 24.40 23.56 -0.84
C SER A 204 23.55 22.29 -0.74
N ASP A 205 23.84 21.33 -1.62
CA ASP A 205 23.23 19.98 -1.59
C ASP A 205 23.59 19.17 -0.34
N THR A 206 24.49 19.69 0.50
CA THR A 206 24.95 19.02 1.71
C THR A 206 24.86 19.91 2.93
N ILE A 207 24.43 19.32 4.05
CA ILE A 207 24.32 19.95 5.35
C ILE A 207 25.13 19.13 6.35
N PRO A 208 26.10 19.75 7.05
CA PRO A 208 26.87 19.06 8.07
C PRO A 208 26.02 18.93 9.35
N LEU A 209 25.71 17.69 9.71
CA LEU A 209 24.97 17.31 10.90
C LEU A 209 25.94 16.83 11.98
N MET A 210 25.73 17.27 13.22
CA MET A 210 26.35 16.63 14.37
C MET A 210 25.42 15.54 14.85
N ILE A 211 25.89 14.28 14.78
CA ILE A 211 25.23 13.15 15.39
C ILE A 211 26.01 12.78 16.63
N ARG A 212 25.34 12.71 17.77
CA ARG A 212 25.91 12.21 18.99
C ARG A 212 25.12 11.01 19.49
N MET A 213 25.85 9.92 19.69
CA MET A 213 25.36 8.67 20.24
C MET A 213 25.83 8.57 21.68
N GLU A 214 24.88 8.54 22.60
CA GLU A 214 25.12 8.44 24.04
C GLU A 214 24.40 7.22 24.61
N ASN A 215 24.97 6.66 25.66
CA ASN A 215 24.40 5.56 26.40
C ASN A 215 24.40 5.96 27.88
N ASP A 216 23.27 5.82 28.56
CA ASP A 216 23.08 6.24 29.95
C ASP A 216 24.09 5.63 30.95
N ARG A 217 24.79 4.54 30.59
CA ARG A 217 25.82 3.90 31.43
C ARG A 217 27.26 4.22 31.04
N VAL A 218 27.50 4.74 29.84
CA VAL A 218 28.84 5.05 29.34
C VAL A 218 28.99 6.56 29.28
N ASN A 219 29.81 7.14 30.16
CA ASN A 219 30.12 8.57 30.19
C ASN A 219 30.87 9.10 28.94
N ARG A 220 31.06 8.27 27.92
CA ARG A 220 31.69 8.60 26.63
C ARG A 220 30.63 8.50 25.52
N GLY A 221 30.01 9.62 25.17
CA GLY A 221 29.25 9.74 23.94
C GLY A 221 30.20 9.88 22.73
N LYS A 222 29.93 9.16 21.64
CA LYS A 222 30.64 9.38 20.37
C LYS A 222 29.88 10.44 19.58
N SER A 223 30.59 11.51 19.23
CA SER A 223 30.08 12.54 18.34
C SER A 223 30.77 12.40 16.99
N GLU A 224 29.98 12.31 15.93
CA GLU A 224 30.46 12.25 14.55
C GLU A 224 29.81 13.38 13.76
N VAL A 225 30.60 14.02 12.89
CA VAL A 225 30.10 15.03 11.97
C VAL A 225 29.88 14.35 10.62
N VAL A 226 28.63 14.34 10.17
CA VAL A 226 28.24 13.68 8.93
C VAL A 226 27.71 14.72 7.97
N THR A 227 28.31 14.77 6.79
CA THR A 227 27.86 15.62 5.70
C THR A 227 26.72 14.92 4.97
N ALA A 228 25.48 15.22 5.36
CA ALA A 228 24.28 14.61 4.80
C ALA A 228 23.83 15.36 3.54
N LYS A 229 23.39 14.63 2.51
CA LYS A 229 22.79 15.24 1.32
C LYS A 229 21.31 15.57 1.58
N VAL A 230 20.85 16.69 1.05
CA VAL A 230 19.45 17.10 1.11
C VAL A 230 18.56 16.01 0.48
N ASP A 231 17.50 15.63 1.18
CA ASP A 231 16.48 14.65 0.77
C ASP A 231 17.01 13.27 0.34
N LYS A 232 18.21 12.89 0.82
CA LYS A 232 18.76 11.54 0.63
C LYS A 232 18.99 10.86 1.97
N PRO A 233 18.46 9.64 2.18
CA PRO A 233 18.73 8.88 3.39
C PRO A 233 20.22 8.51 3.45
N PHE A 234 20.75 8.43 4.66
CA PHE A 234 22.13 8.00 4.90
C PHE A 234 22.20 7.02 6.06
N ILE A 235 23.15 6.09 5.97
CA ILE A 235 23.32 5.00 6.93
C ILE A 235 24.51 5.29 7.83
N LEU A 236 24.33 5.18 9.13
CA LEU A 236 25.39 5.29 10.14
C LEU A 236 25.66 3.93 10.77
N LYS A 237 26.94 3.57 10.93
CA LYS A 237 27.33 2.37 11.67
C LYS A 237 27.51 2.72 13.14
N ILE A 238 26.79 2.01 14.01
CA ILE A 238 26.94 2.10 15.46
C ILE A 238 27.92 1.00 15.90
N ASP A 239 28.92 1.40 16.68
CA ASP A 239 29.88 0.47 17.28
C ASP A 239 29.16 -0.46 18.28
N PRO A 240 29.38 -1.79 18.23
CA PRO A 240 28.71 -2.73 19.12
C PRO A 240 28.89 -2.44 20.62
N GLU A 241 29.99 -1.80 21.00
CA GLU A 241 30.32 -1.41 22.38
C GLU A 241 29.35 -0.36 22.96
N MET A 242 28.61 0.37 22.11
CA MET A 242 27.63 1.38 22.55
C MET A 242 26.27 0.80 22.93
N VAL A 243 25.99 -0.45 22.56
CA VAL A 243 24.73 -1.12 22.85
C VAL A 243 24.94 -2.08 24.02
N LEU A 244 24.83 -1.54 25.23
CA LEU A 244 24.98 -2.31 26.47
C LEU A 244 23.65 -2.89 26.95
N LYS A 245 23.74 -3.99 27.71
CA LYS A 245 22.59 -4.64 28.32
C LYS A 245 21.97 -3.72 29.38
N ASN A 246 20.65 -3.55 29.32
CA ASN A 246 19.86 -2.68 30.22
C ASN A 246 20.24 -1.18 30.16
N SER A 247 20.67 -0.70 29.00
CA SER A 247 20.89 0.73 28.76
C SER A 247 20.10 1.25 27.56
N THR A 248 19.73 2.50 27.62
CA THR A 248 19.02 3.25 26.59
C THR A 248 20.04 3.87 25.65
N LEU A 249 19.91 3.59 24.35
CA LEU A 249 20.70 4.26 23.33
C LEU A 249 19.99 5.56 22.96
N ASN A 250 20.66 6.69 23.16
CA ASN A 250 20.17 8.01 22.80
C ASN A 250 20.93 8.51 21.57
N ILE A 251 20.21 8.73 20.48
CA ILE A 251 20.76 9.34 19.27
C ILE A 251 20.27 10.77 19.23
N THR A 252 21.21 11.71 19.26
CA THR A 252 20.94 13.15 19.17
C THR A 252 21.48 13.68 17.86
N VAL A 253 20.66 14.46 17.14
CA VAL A 253 21.04 15.03 15.85
C VAL A 253 20.66 16.50 15.81
N PHE A 254 21.58 17.33 15.32
CA PHE A 254 21.30 18.74 15.04
C PHE A 254 22.23 19.30 13.94
N PRO A 255 21.79 20.29 13.15
CA PRO A 255 22.64 20.95 12.18
C PRO A 255 23.70 21.84 12.84
N ILE A 256 24.92 21.82 12.31
CA ILE A 256 26.04 22.58 12.88
C ILE A 256 25.90 24.08 12.61
N LEU A 257 25.52 24.48 11.39
CA LEU A 257 25.35 25.89 11.05
C LEU A 257 23.98 26.42 11.48
N ALA A 258 23.95 27.62 12.06
CA ALA A 258 22.72 28.29 12.47
C ALA A 258 21.76 28.65 11.30
N THR A 259 22.26 28.65 10.07
CA THR A 259 21.49 28.93 8.86
C THR A 259 20.75 27.72 8.30
N ASP A 260 21.03 26.53 8.81
CA ASP A 260 20.50 25.28 8.27
C ASP A 260 19.37 24.77 9.17
N TYR A 261 18.37 24.16 8.57
CA TYR A 261 17.17 23.67 9.24
C TYR A 261 17.00 22.17 9.02
N MET A 262 16.36 21.52 9.98
CA MET A 262 16.12 20.09 9.96
C MET A 262 14.69 19.81 10.43
N GLY A 263 13.90 19.18 9.56
CA GLY A 263 12.58 18.66 9.87
C GLY A 263 12.69 17.24 10.44
N VAL A 264 12.07 17.02 11.59
CA VAL A 264 12.15 15.76 12.34
C VAL A 264 10.77 15.26 12.78
N THR A 265 10.62 13.94 12.74
CA THR A 265 9.51 13.18 13.29
C THR A 265 10.02 12.00 14.11
N HIS A 266 9.12 11.40 14.88
CA HIS A 266 9.39 10.18 15.64
C HIS A 266 9.87 9.01 14.75
N ARG A 267 9.55 8.98 13.45
CA ARG A 267 9.83 7.84 12.55
C ARG A 267 11.07 8.02 11.67
N ASP A 268 11.75 9.17 11.75
CA ASP A 268 12.80 9.55 10.80
C ASP A 268 14.16 8.89 11.10
N ILE A 269 14.39 8.47 12.36
CA ILE A 269 15.55 7.68 12.75
C ILE A 269 15.11 6.27 13.14
N LYS A 270 15.69 5.28 12.46
CA LYS A 270 15.43 3.86 12.71
C LYS A 270 16.74 3.14 12.93
N VAL A 271 16.80 2.32 13.98
CA VAL A 271 17.97 1.49 14.27
C VAL A 271 17.69 0.08 13.77
N PHE A 272 18.67 -0.49 13.09
CA PHE A 272 18.64 -1.82 12.54
C PHE A 272 19.75 -2.67 13.16
N SER A 273 19.43 -3.87 13.61
CA SER A 273 20.45 -4.89 13.89
C SER A 273 20.81 -5.62 12.60
N VAL A 274 22.11 -5.84 12.38
CA VAL A 274 22.64 -6.42 11.15
C VAL A 274 22.34 -7.93 11.06
N GLN A 275 21.73 -8.29 9.93
CA GLN A 275 21.70 -9.61 9.26
C GLN A 275 21.14 -10.84 10.01
N LYS A 276 19.87 -11.14 9.73
CA LYS A 276 19.37 -12.52 9.56
C LYS A 276 19.36 -12.92 8.08
N SER A 277 19.38 -14.23 7.82
CA SER A 277 19.36 -14.77 6.45
C SER A 277 18.06 -14.41 5.72
N PHE A 278 18.16 -13.83 4.51
CA PHE A 278 17.01 -13.55 3.66
C PHE A 278 16.18 -14.79 3.33
N LEU A 279 16.83 -15.95 3.18
CA LEU A 279 16.12 -17.22 2.97
C LEU A 279 15.17 -17.53 4.13
N SER A 280 15.60 -17.29 5.37
CA SER A 280 14.77 -17.50 6.56
C SER A 280 13.60 -16.53 6.59
N ASN A 281 13.85 -15.25 6.28
CA ASN A 281 12.80 -14.24 6.23
C ASN A 281 11.78 -14.50 5.11
N TYR A 282 12.27 -14.88 3.93
CA TYR A 282 11.45 -15.28 2.80
C TYR A 282 10.61 -16.54 3.10
N ALA A 283 11.17 -17.53 3.80
CA ALA A 283 10.42 -18.70 4.26
C ALA A 283 9.29 -18.31 5.24
N LYS A 284 9.51 -17.35 6.15
CA LYS A 284 8.44 -16.79 7.00
C LYS A 284 7.33 -16.15 6.16
N ALA A 285 7.68 -15.39 5.12
CA ALA A 285 6.71 -14.75 4.22
C ALA A 285 5.88 -15.79 3.44
N VAL A 286 6.52 -16.85 2.94
CA VAL A 286 5.84 -17.97 2.27
C VAL A 286 4.93 -18.71 3.25
N PHE A 287 5.35 -18.89 4.49
CA PHE A 287 4.53 -19.50 5.53
C PHE A 287 3.30 -18.64 5.89
N ILE A 288 3.45 -17.32 6.05
CA ILE A 288 2.31 -16.40 6.23
C ILE A 288 1.36 -16.49 5.02
N THR A 289 1.92 -16.55 3.81
CA THR A 289 1.14 -16.72 2.58
C THR A 289 0.38 -18.05 2.58
N PHE A 290 1.00 -19.14 3.03
CA PHE A 290 0.34 -20.44 3.20
C PHE A 290 -0.81 -20.36 4.21
N LEU A 291 -0.65 -19.66 5.35
CA LEU A 291 -1.74 -19.45 6.32
C LEU A 291 -2.91 -18.67 5.70
N LYS A 292 -2.62 -17.67 4.85
CA LYS A 292 -3.65 -16.96 4.08
C LYS A 292 -4.42 -17.91 3.16
N PHE A 293 -3.74 -18.83 2.47
CA PHE A 293 -4.39 -19.82 1.61
C PHE A 293 -5.25 -20.78 2.44
N LEU A 294 -4.71 -21.26 3.56
CA LEU A 294 -5.40 -22.16 4.46
C LEU A 294 -6.71 -21.54 4.96
N LEU A 295 -6.69 -20.26 5.34
CA LEU A 295 -7.88 -19.51 5.75
C LEU A 295 -8.96 -19.50 4.65
N ILE A 296 -8.58 -19.11 3.43
CA ILE A 296 -9.51 -19.05 2.29
C ILE A 296 -10.05 -20.45 1.94
N LEU A 297 -9.20 -21.45 1.99
CA LEU A 297 -9.54 -22.84 1.74
C LEU A 297 -10.51 -23.41 2.77
N ILE A 298 -10.36 -23.07 4.04
CA ILE A 298 -11.31 -23.44 5.09
C ILE A 298 -12.70 -22.86 4.77
N VAL A 299 -12.76 -21.59 4.36
CA VAL A 299 -14.02 -20.94 3.97
C VAL A 299 -14.62 -21.58 2.71
N ALA A 300 -13.80 -21.88 1.70
CA ALA A 300 -14.24 -22.52 0.46
C ALA A 300 -14.78 -23.94 0.69
N VAL A 301 -14.08 -24.74 1.51
CA VAL A 301 -14.53 -26.09 1.90
C VAL A 301 -15.78 -26.02 2.77
N MET A 302 -15.92 -25.00 3.62
CA MET A 302 -17.15 -24.79 4.39
C MET A 302 -18.35 -24.56 3.46
N GLY A 303 -18.25 -23.63 2.52
CA GLY A 303 -19.31 -23.35 1.54
C GLY A 303 -19.69 -24.57 0.71
N SER A 304 -18.70 -25.39 0.33
CA SER A 304 -18.89 -26.56 -0.51
C SER A 304 -19.63 -27.72 0.18
N THR A 305 -19.82 -27.67 1.51
CA THR A 305 -20.63 -28.68 2.23
C THR A 305 -22.15 -28.53 2.00
N TYR A 306 -22.62 -27.35 1.59
CA TYR A 306 -24.05 -27.06 1.46
C TYR A 306 -24.48 -26.28 0.22
N LEU A 307 -23.56 -25.62 -0.47
CA LEU A 307 -23.83 -24.94 -1.75
C LEU A 307 -23.61 -25.90 -2.93
N SER A 308 -24.27 -25.62 -4.05
CA SER A 308 -23.96 -26.23 -5.34
C SER A 308 -22.56 -25.82 -5.82
N ALA A 309 -21.96 -26.59 -6.76
CA ALA A 309 -20.60 -26.30 -7.22
C ALA A 309 -20.42 -24.86 -7.75
N PRO A 310 -21.31 -24.33 -8.62
CA PRO A 310 -21.19 -22.96 -9.12
C PRO A 310 -21.35 -21.91 -8.01
N VAL A 311 -22.32 -22.10 -7.12
CA VAL A 311 -22.60 -21.13 -6.04
C VAL A 311 -21.48 -21.13 -5.00
N SER A 312 -20.91 -22.30 -4.70
CA SER A 312 -19.75 -22.42 -3.81
C SER A 312 -18.51 -21.71 -4.38
N ILE A 313 -18.28 -21.79 -5.69
CA ILE A 313 -17.19 -21.06 -6.36
C ILE A 313 -17.41 -19.57 -6.21
N VAL A 314 -18.59 -19.08 -6.60
CA VAL A 314 -18.91 -17.63 -6.55
C VAL A 314 -18.78 -17.12 -5.13
N SER A 315 -19.34 -17.82 -4.13
CA SER A 315 -19.24 -17.43 -2.72
C SER A 315 -17.78 -17.36 -2.24
N ALA A 316 -16.94 -18.33 -2.59
CA ALA A 316 -15.53 -18.34 -2.20
C ALA A 316 -14.75 -17.20 -2.86
N PHE A 317 -15.01 -16.91 -4.14
CA PHE A 317 -14.43 -15.76 -4.84
C PHE A 317 -14.90 -14.43 -4.27
N VAL A 318 -16.16 -14.30 -3.89
CA VAL A 318 -16.68 -13.09 -3.24
C VAL A 318 -15.96 -12.83 -1.92
N VAL A 319 -15.79 -13.86 -1.07
CA VAL A 319 -15.03 -13.70 0.19
C VAL A 319 -13.57 -13.34 -0.09
N PHE A 320 -12.94 -13.97 -1.09
CA PHE A 320 -11.57 -13.68 -1.49
C PHE A 320 -11.41 -12.23 -1.99
N LEU A 321 -12.21 -11.81 -2.96
CA LEU A 321 -12.17 -10.48 -3.56
C LEU A 321 -12.49 -9.40 -2.52
N CYS A 322 -13.55 -9.59 -1.74
CA CYS A 322 -13.94 -8.59 -0.76
C CYS A 322 -12.91 -8.46 0.38
N GLY A 323 -12.26 -9.56 0.80
CA GLY A 323 -11.16 -9.48 1.76
C GLY A 323 -9.92 -8.74 1.23
N HIS A 324 -9.67 -8.81 -0.09
CA HIS A 324 -8.58 -8.05 -0.74
C HIS A 324 -8.94 -6.58 -0.98
N ILE A 325 -10.22 -6.29 -1.20
CA ILE A 325 -10.75 -4.93 -1.40
C ILE A 325 -11.03 -4.23 -0.06
N LEU A 326 -11.01 -4.97 1.06
CA LEU A 326 -11.33 -4.47 2.40
C LEU A 326 -10.49 -3.26 2.85
N GLU A 327 -9.22 -3.20 2.44
CA GLU A 327 -8.33 -2.07 2.72
C GLU A 327 -8.84 -0.79 2.06
N PHE A 328 -9.14 -0.86 0.77
CA PHE A 328 -9.73 0.24 0.01
C PHE A 328 -11.05 0.72 0.64
N ILE A 329 -11.89 -0.22 1.09
CA ILE A 329 -13.16 0.10 1.71
C ILE A 329 -12.98 0.79 3.08
N LYS A 330 -12.04 0.32 3.90
CA LYS A 330 -11.77 0.92 5.22
C LYS A 330 -11.15 2.30 5.10
N ASP A 331 -10.22 2.48 4.17
CA ASP A 331 -9.64 3.78 3.87
C ASP A 331 -10.72 4.76 3.40
N PHE A 332 -11.67 4.29 2.58
CA PHE A 332 -12.83 5.06 2.14
C PHE A 332 -13.80 5.40 3.29
N SER A 333 -14.09 4.44 4.20
CA SER A 333 -14.96 4.66 5.36
C SER A 333 -14.37 5.68 6.35
N LEU A 334 -13.06 5.59 6.62
CA LEU A 334 -12.34 6.59 7.43
C LEU A 334 -12.36 7.97 6.78
N LEU A 335 -12.36 8.00 5.45
CA LEU A 335 -12.44 9.23 4.67
C LEU A 335 -13.78 9.95 4.79
N ILE A 336 -14.88 9.18 4.86
CA ILE A 336 -16.22 9.71 5.14
C ILE A 336 -16.30 10.21 6.59
N GLN A 337 -15.73 9.48 7.56
CA GLN A 337 -15.79 9.86 8.98
C GLN A 337 -15.10 11.20 9.30
N HIS A 338 -14.03 11.56 8.59
CA HIS A 338 -13.31 12.83 8.81
C HIS A 338 -13.91 14.04 8.09
N HIS A 339 -15.00 13.86 7.32
CA HIS A 339 -15.66 14.97 6.65
C HIS A 339 -16.40 15.90 7.64
N ASP A 340 -16.72 15.41 8.85
CA ASP A 340 -17.41 16.15 9.90
C ASP A 340 -16.49 17.09 10.72
N MET A 341 -15.15 16.93 10.63
CA MET A 341 -14.21 17.62 11.53
C MET A 341 -13.65 18.95 10.99
N HIS A 342 -14.09 19.39 9.80
CA HIS A 342 -13.68 20.67 9.21
C HIS A 342 -14.87 21.61 8.97
N GLU A 343 -15.65 21.82 10.02
CA GLU A 343 -16.79 22.74 10.07
C GLU A 343 -16.42 24.24 10.08
N HIS A 344 -15.12 24.58 10.08
CA HIS A 344 -14.66 25.98 10.30
C HIS A 344 -14.17 26.74 9.06
N ALA A 345 -14.33 26.20 7.84
CA ALA A 345 -13.90 26.89 6.61
C ALA A 345 -14.93 26.92 5.48
N VAL A 346 -16.20 26.63 5.75
CA VAL A 346 -17.28 26.69 4.74
C VAL A 346 -18.07 28.00 4.91
N PRO A 347 -18.20 28.84 3.86
CA PRO A 347 -18.99 30.06 3.94
C PRO A 347 -20.45 29.72 4.29
N ALA A 348 -21.08 30.57 5.10
CA ALA A 348 -22.40 30.40 5.74
C ALA A 348 -23.59 30.11 4.79
N VAL A 349 -23.37 30.03 3.48
CA VAL A 349 -24.37 29.76 2.44
C VAL A 349 -24.68 28.27 2.26
N LEU A 350 -23.86 27.35 2.81
CA LEU A 350 -24.05 25.90 2.73
C LEU A 350 -24.62 25.27 4.02
N LYS A 351 -25.31 26.05 4.85
CA LYS A 351 -25.92 25.63 6.13
C LYS A 351 -27.31 24.95 6.02
N THR A 352 -27.69 24.47 4.84
CA THR A 352 -28.88 23.61 4.72
C THR A 352 -28.43 22.16 4.84
N PRO A 353 -28.95 21.38 5.81
CA PRO A 353 -28.63 19.96 5.90
C PRO A 353 -29.16 19.30 4.64
N ASN A 354 -28.26 18.97 3.71
CA ASN A 354 -28.61 18.21 2.52
C ASN A 354 -29.07 16.84 3.01
N ILE A 355 -30.39 16.62 3.02
CA ILE A 355 -31.03 15.33 3.32
C ILE A 355 -30.35 14.19 2.55
N LEU A 356 -29.88 14.48 1.32
CA LEU A 356 -29.11 13.58 0.48
C LEU A 356 -27.81 13.08 1.15
N LEU A 357 -27.07 13.93 1.90
CA LEU A 357 -25.81 13.57 2.54
C LEU A 357 -26.04 12.63 3.74
N VAL A 358 -27.07 12.93 4.55
CA VAL A 358 -27.51 12.08 5.67
C VAL A 358 -28.04 10.73 5.17
N TYR A 359 -28.77 10.75 4.04
CA TYR A 359 -29.23 9.53 3.39
C TYR A 359 -28.06 8.69 2.86
N MET A 360 -27.05 9.33 2.25
CA MET A 360 -25.86 8.62 1.74
C MET A 360 -24.98 8.05 2.85
N ASP A 361 -24.86 8.73 4.00
CA ASP A 361 -24.14 8.17 5.16
C ASP A 361 -24.87 6.90 5.65
N TYR A 362 -26.19 6.93 5.81
CA TYR A 362 -26.92 5.73 6.25
C TYR A 362 -26.96 4.60 5.20
N LEU A 363 -27.10 4.94 3.92
CA LEU A 363 -27.28 3.97 2.83
C LEU A 363 -25.96 3.34 2.36
N VAL A 364 -24.83 4.04 2.55
CA VAL A 364 -23.50 3.53 2.15
C VAL A 364 -22.69 3.10 3.38
N LYS A 365 -22.53 3.93 4.41
CA LYS A 365 -21.63 3.64 5.54
C LYS A 365 -22.08 2.45 6.37
N LYS A 366 -23.37 2.37 6.74
CA LYS A 366 -23.86 1.28 7.60
C LYS A 366 -23.74 -0.10 6.93
N PRO A 367 -24.13 -0.28 5.66
CA PRO A 367 -23.89 -1.53 4.95
C PRO A 367 -22.40 -1.81 4.76
N LEU A 368 -21.58 -0.79 4.51
CA LEU A 368 -20.15 -0.95 4.24
C LEU A 368 -19.34 -1.28 5.50
N GLU A 369 -19.65 -0.66 6.64
CA GLU A 369 -19.14 -1.01 7.97
C GLU A 369 -19.53 -2.45 8.31
N TRP A 370 -20.78 -2.83 8.04
CA TRP A 370 -21.28 -4.19 8.25
C TRP A 370 -20.54 -5.20 7.36
N ILE A 371 -20.35 -4.91 6.08
CA ILE A 371 -19.57 -5.74 5.15
C ILE A 371 -18.10 -5.84 5.60
N CYS A 372 -17.48 -4.74 6.02
CA CYS A 372 -16.11 -4.72 6.51
C CYS A 372 -15.91 -5.56 7.76
N PHE A 373 -16.93 -5.57 8.60
CA PHE A 373 -16.99 -6.38 9.79
C PHE A 373 -17.32 -7.82 9.47
N VAL A 374 -18.07 -8.13 8.42
CA VAL A 374 -18.35 -9.53 8.04
C VAL A 374 -17.14 -10.21 7.43
N LEU A 375 -16.24 -9.52 6.73
CA LEU A 375 -15.19 -10.14 5.92
C LEU A 375 -13.87 -10.40 6.66
N PRO A 376 -13.12 -11.45 6.32
CA PRO A 376 -11.80 -11.69 6.89
C PRO A 376 -10.79 -10.60 6.49
N ASP A 377 -10.00 -10.13 7.47
CA ASP A 377 -9.00 -9.08 7.27
C ASP A 377 -7.66 -9.67 6.79
N PHE A 378 -7.46 -9.72 5.47
CA PHE A 378 -6.24 -10.27 4.89
C PHE A 378 -4.99 -9.40 5.11
N ARG A 379 -5.12 -8.18 5.63
CA ARG A 379 -3.96 -7.31 5.96
C ARG A 379 -3.04 -7.93 7.01
N ARG A 380 -3.60 -8.79 7.88
CA ARG A 380 -2.83 -9.55 8.88
C ARG A 380 -1.88 -10.58 8.26
N PHE A 381 -1.98 -10.81 6.95
CA PHE A 381 -1.13 -11.73 6.20
C PHE A 381 -0.24 -11.00 5.19
N ASP A 382 -0.15 -9.66 5.24
CA ASP A 382 0.76 -8.91 4.36
C ASP A 382 2.21 -8.99 4.87
N SER A 383 2.97 -9.90 4.26
CA SER A 383 4.40 -10.08 4.48
C SER A 383 5.27 -9.35 3.46
N LEU A 384 4.70 -8.88 2.34
CA LEU A 384 5.47 -8.33 1.22
C LEU A 384 6.18 -7.04 1.61
N LYS A 385 5.52 -6.17 2.39
CA LYS A 385 6.10 -4.92 2.88
C LYS A 385 7.42 -5.10 3.62
N PHE A 386 7.59 -6.20 4.35
CA PHE A 386 8.82 -6.49 5.08
C PHE A 386 9.95 -6.89 4.14
N LEU A 387 9.65 -7.70 3.13
CA LEU A 387 10.63 -8.13 2.13
C LEU A 387 11.09 -6.98 1.24
N LEU A 388 10.18 -6.09 0.82
CA LEU A 388 10.52 -4.93 -0.02
C LEU A 388 11.46 -3.95 0.68
N ASN A 389 11.35 -3.84 2.00
CA ASN A 389 12.16 -2.95 2.82
C ASN A 389 13.42 -3.61 3.38
N GLY A 390 13.64 -4.91 3.12
CA GLY A 390 14.76 -5.67 3.70
C GLY A 390 14.67 -5.82 5.22
N ILE A 391 13.45 -5.90 5.76
CA ILE A 391 13.15 -5.99 7.19
C ILE A 391 12.78 -7.43 7.55
N ASP A 392 13.28 -7.94 8.67
CA ASP A 392 12.91 -9.26 9.20
C ASP A 392 11.46 -9.27 9.68
N ILE A 393 10.71 -10.29 9.25
CA ILE A 393 9.34 -10.50 9.70
C ILE A 393 9.36 -10.94 11.17
N PRO A 394 8.73 -10.16 12.08
CA PRO A 394 8.66 -10.53 13.49
C PRO A 394 7.91 -11.84 13.69
N LEU A 395 8.38 -12.66 14.64
CA LEU A 395 7.69 -13.92 14.97
C LEU A 395 6.30 -13.66 15.55
N GLU A 396 6.09 -12.51 16.18
CA GLU A 396 4.79 -12.04 16.66
C GLU A 396 3.78 -11.92 15.50
N THR A 397 4.19 -11.33 14.37
CA THR A 397 3.33 -11.22 13.18
C THR A 397 2.91 -12.61 12.69
N VAL A 398 3.85 -13.56 12.61
CA VAL A 398 3.55 -14.95 12.23
C VAL A 398 2.56 -15.59 13.21
N GLY A 399 2.77 -15.38 14.52
CA GLY A 399 1.89 -15.89 15.57
C GLY A 399 0.48 -15.32 15.49
N VAL A 400 0.35 -14.01 15.21
CA VAL A 400 -0.96 -13.35 15.01
C VAL A 400 -1.69 -13.91 13.79
N SER A 401 -1.00 -14.09 12.65
CA SER A 401 -1.58 -14.69 11.45
C SER A 401 -2.03 -16.14 11.70
N PHE A 402 -1.22 -16.91 12.45
CA PHE A 402 -1.51 -18.29 12.80
C PHE A 402 -2.72 -18.41 13.72
N GLY A 403 -2.75 -17.62 14.80
CA GLY A 403 -3.88 -17.55 15.72
C GLY A 403 -5.18 -17.15 15.01
N TYR A 404 -5.11 -16.16 14.11
CA TYR A 404 -6.25 -15.75 13.28
C TYR A 404 -6.77 -16.91 12.42
N THR A 405 -5.88 -17.68 11.79
CA THR A 405 -6.26 -18.84 10.97
C THR A 405 -6.92 -19.94 11.80
N ILE A 406 -6.42 -20.23 13.00
CA ILE A 406 -7.01 -21.24 13.91
C ILE A 406 -8.43 -20.87 14.30
N VAL A 407 -8.68 -19.60 14.65
CA VAL A 407 -10.00 -19.13 15.06
C VAL A 407 -11.03 -19.39 13.96
N TYR A 408 -10.72 -19.01 12.73
CA TYR A 408 -11.58 -19.31 11.58
C TYR A 408 -11.72 -20.82 11.33
N ALA A 409 -10.64 -21.59 11.45
CA ALA A 409 -10.68 -23.04 11.31
C ALA A 409 -11.69 -23.69 12.26
N VAL A 410 -11.65 -23.33 13.54
CA VAL A 410 -12.55 -23.88 14.57
C VAL A 410 -14.00 -23.54 14.25
N ILE A 411 -14.29 -22.28 13.94
CA ILE A 411 -15.66 -21.83 13.70
C ILE A 411 -16.23 -22.45 12.42
N CYS A 412 -15.49 -22.40 11.31
CA CYS A 412 -15.92 -23.00 10.05
C CYS A 412 -16.14 -24.51 10.17
N LEU A 413 -15.25 -25.23 10.86
CA LEU A 413 -15.43 -26.67 11.12
C LEU A 413 -16.69 -26.97 11.94
N PHE A 414 -17.01 -26.15 12.93
CA PHE A 414 -18.22 -26.29 13.75
C PHE A 414 -19.50 -26.12 12.91
N ILE A 415 -19.52 -25.12 12.02
CA ILE A 415 -20.67 -24.85 11.14
C ILE A 415 -20.83 -25.96 10.12
N SER A 416 -19.76 -26.33 9.42
CA SER A 416 -19.78 -27.43 8.46
C SER A 416 -20.28 -28.74 9.08
N CYS A 417 -19.88 -29.03 10.33
CA CYS A 417 -20.38 -30.20 11.06
C CYS A 417 -21.89 -30.14 11.32
N SER A 418 -22.36 -28.99 11.80
CA SER A 418 -23.76 -28.77 12.16
C SER A 418 -24.68 -28.89 10.94
N VAL A 419 -24.27 -28.32 9.81
CA VAL A 419 -25.01 -28.39 8.55
C VAL A 419 -25.04 -29.81 8.00
N LEU A 420 -23.90 -30.51 8.02
CA LEU A 420 -23.86 -31.90 7.57
C LEU A 420 -24.70 -32.82 8.47
N LYS A 421 -24.79 -32.62 9.78
CA LYS A 421 -25.63 -33.46 10.66
C LYS A 421 -27.13 -33.39 10.31
N LYS A 422 -27.65 -32.22 9.96
CA LYS A 422 -29.08 -32.02 9.63
C LYS A 422 -29.49 -32.52 8.24
N LYS A 423 -28.53 -32.78 7.33
CA LYS A 423 -28.77 -33.13 5.92
C LYS A 423 -29.38 -34.53 5.67
N ARG A 424 -29.69 -35.33 6.71
CA ARG A 424 -30.29 -36.69 6.57
C ARG A 424 -31.78 -36.68 6.18
N VAL A 425 -32.45 -35.52 6.19
CA VAL A 425 -33.87 -35.31 5.82
C VAL A 425 -34.03 -34.50 4.53
N PHE A 426 -32.95 -33.93 3.98
CA PHE A 426 -33.01 -32.71 3.16
C PHE A 426 -32.78 -32.90 1.65
N LEU A 427 -32.76 -34.14 1.17
CA LEU A 427 -32.31 -34.52 -0.17
C LEU A 427 -33.48 -34.84 -1.13
N LYS A 428 -34.51 -33.98 -1.18
CA LYS A 428 -35.63 -34.15 -2.14
C LYS A 428 -35.97 -32.95 -3.05
N SER A 429 -35.43 -31.75 -2.82
CA SER A 429 -35.38 -30.73 -3.86
C SER A 429 -34.28 -29.71 -3.54
N TRP A 430 -33.42 -29.44 -4.51
CA TRP A 430 -32.57 -28.24 -4.52
C TRP A 430 -33.46 -27.10 -4.99
N ASP A 431 -33.86 -26.24 -4.04
CA ASP A 431 -34.64 -25.04 -4.31
C ASP A 431 -33.77 -23.80 -4.12
N ALA A 432 -33.89 -22.82 -5.01
CA ALA A 432 -33.13 -21.57 -4.99
C ALA A 432 -33.29 -20.80 -3.67
N GLU A 433 -34.47 -20.86 -3.05
CA GLU A 433 -34.74 -20.24 -1.75
C GLU A 433 -33.85 -20.82 -0.63
N ARG A 434 -33.47 -22.10 -0.71
CA ARG A 434 -32.62 -22.74 0.32
C ARG A 434 -31.16 -22.34 0.17
N GLU A 435 -30.68 -22.13 -1.05
CA GLU A 435 -29.32 -21.62 -1.28
C GLU A 435 -29.16 -20.22 -0.66
N THR A 436 -30.18 -19.36 -0.77
CA THR A 436 -30.17 -18.04 -0.13
C THR A 436 -30.11 -18.11 1.39
N PHE A 437 -30.87 -19.03 2.02
CA PHE A 437 -30.82 -19.25 3.47
C PHE A 437 -29.44 -19.71 3.95
N PHE A 438 -28.78 -20.61 3.22
CA PHE A 438 -27.45 -21.08 3.60
C PHE A 438 -26.33 -20.06 3.29
N LEU A 439 -26.48 -19.22 2.28
CA LEU A 439 -25.61 -18.06 2.05
C LEU A 439 -25.74 -17.04 3.18
N LEU A 440 -26.94 -16.79 3.68
CA LEU A 440 -27.17 -15.97 4.88
C LEU A 440 -26.50 -16.57 6.12
N LEU A 441 -26.53 -17.90 6.27
CA LEU A 441 -25.87 -18.60 7.37
C LEU A 441 -24.33 -18.54 7.25
N LEU A 442 -23.78 -18.65 6.03
CA LEU A 442 -22.37 -18.40 5.74
C LEU A 442 -21.99 -16.98 6.17
N LEU A 443 -22.69 -15.97 5.67
CA LEU A 443 -22.42 -14.56 6.01
C LEU A 443 -22.52 -14.31 7.51
N CYS A 444 -23.57 -14.81 8.17
CA CYS A 444 -23.77 -14.68 9.61
C CYS A 444 -22.64 -15.35 10.42
N SER A 445 -22.11 -16.48 9.95
CA SER A 445 -20.98 -17.12 10.61
C SER A 445 -19.69 -16.33 10.52
N ILE A 446 -19.36 -15.78 9.35
CA ILE A 446 -18.16 -14.97 9.16
C ILE A 446 -18.30 -13.65 9.96
N LEU A 447 -19.53 -13.13 10.07
CA LEU A 447 -19.89 -12.00 10.94
C LEU A 447 -19.58 -12.29 12.41
N LEU A 448 -20.09 -13.40 12.97
CA LEU A 448 -19.87 -13.76 14.37
C LEU A 448 -18.38 -13.93 14.72
N VAL A 449 -17.59 -14.51 13.81
CA VAL A 449 -16.13 -14.65 13.96
C VAL A 449 -15.50 -13.27 14.14
N ASN A 450 -15.87 -12.33 13.27
CA ASN A 450 -15.31 -11.00 13.28
C ASN A 450 -15.79 -10.13 14.45
N VAL A 451 -17.02 -10.32 14.96
CA VAL A 451 -17.46 -9.70 16.24
C VAL A 451 -16.52 -10.10 17.36
N TRP A 452 -16.27 -11.40 17.46
CA TRP A 452 -15.45 -11.96 18.51
C TRP A 452 -14.00 -11.47 18.41
N ILE A 453 -13.44 -11.38 17.19
CA ILE A 453 -12.09 -10.86 16.97
C ILE A 453 -12.00 -9.34 17.17
N ALA A 454 -13.03 -8.58 16.79
CA ALA A 454 -13.08 -7.13 16.96
C ALA A 454 -13.06 -6.72 18.43
N SER A 455 -13.60 -7.56 19.32
CA SER A 455 -13.51 -7.37 20.78
C SER A 455 -12.07 -7.32 21.31
N PHE A 456 -11.07 -7.75 20.53
CA PHE A 456 -9.65 -7.77 20.93
C PHE A 456 -8.79 -6.69 20.24
N ARG A 457 -9.41 -5.70 19.57
CA ARG A 457 -8.69 -4.76 18.70
C ARG A 457 -8.35 -3.43 19.40
N ASN A 458 -7.06 -3.12 19.52
CA ASN A 458 -6.58 -1.74 19.71
C ASN A 458 -6.52 -1.05 18.33
N THR A 459 -7.18 0.09 18.19
CA THR A 459 -7.20 0.91 16.96
C THR A 459 -5.97 1.82 16.93
N SER A 460 -5.07 1.60 15.96
CA SER A 460 -4.05 2.57 15.58
C SER A 460 -4.58 3.49 14.48
N GLU A 461 -4.39 4.79 14.67
CA GLU A 461 -4.81 5.87 13.79
C GLU A 461 -4.00 5.87 12.48
N THR A 462 -4.69 6.06 11.35
CA THR A 462 -4.10 6.27 10.02
C THR A 462 -4.39 7.69 9.53
N SER A 463 -3.37 8.30 8.92
CA SER A 463 -3.36 9.68 8.41
C SER A 463 -4.42 9.94 7.32
N THR A 464 -5.06 11.10 7.40
CA THR A 464 -6.27 11.50 6.65
C THR A 464 -5.96 12.23 5.32
N PHE A 465 -6.62 11.84 4.22
CA PHE A 465 -6.58 12.55 2.92
C PHE A 465 -7.95 13.16 2.55
N ARG A 466 -7.98 14.29 1.81
CA ARG A 466 -9.17 15.12 1.53
C ARG A 466 -9.75 14.86 0.12
N TYR A 467 -11.03 14.48 0.00
CA TYR A 467 -11.72 14.23 -1.29
C TYR A 467 -13.10 14.93 -1.35
N ASP A 468 -13.53 15.33 -2.56
CA ASP A 468 -14.85 15.95 -2.80
C ASP A 468 -15.98 14.92 -3.09
N PRO A 469 -17.26 15.20 -2.78
CA PRO A 469 -18.38 14.27 -2.97
C PRO A 469 -18.58 13.76 -4.42
N THR A 470 -18.37 14.61 -5.42
CA THR A 470 -18.46 14.21 -6.84
C THR A 470 -17.33 13.29 -7.31
N GLU A 471 -16.27 13.18 -6.51
CA GLU A 471 -15.07 12.37 -6.77
C GLU A 471 -15.15 11.04 -6.04
N SER A 472 -15.86 11.02 -4.90
CA SER A 472 -16.14 9.79 -4.14
C SER A 472 -16.99 8.77 -4.91
N ILE A 473 -17.89 9.22 -5.81
CA ILE A 473 -18.82 8.34 -6.54
C ILE A 473 -18.11 7.48 -7.60
N PRO A 474 -17.29 8.02 -8.53
CA PRO A 474 -16.47 7.19 -9.43
C PRO A 474 -15.45 6.32 -8.68
N LEU A 475 -14.90 6.83 -7.57
CA LEU A 475 -13.96 6.10 -6.72
C LEU A 475 -14.64 4.87 -6.09
N LEU A 476 -15.88 5.03 -5.60
CA LEU A 476 -16.71 3.98 -5.00
C LEU A 476 -17.20 2.96 -6.03
N LEU A 477 -17.64 3.41 -7.22
CA LEU A 477 -18.22 2.54 -8.25
C LEU A 477 -17.17 1.68 -8.96
N LEU A 478 -15.95 2.18 -9.15
CA LEU A 478 -14.92 1.48 -9.92
C LEU A 478 -13.97 0.64 -9.06
N GLY A 479 -13.79 0.95 -7.76
CA GLY A 479 -12.96 0.15 -6.85
C GLY A 479 -11.61 -0.27 -7.47
N GLY A 480 -11.33 -1.58 -7.51
CA GLY A 480 -10.12 -2.15 -8.13
C GLY A 480 -10.04 -2.05 -9.66
N PHE A 481 -11.14 -1.79 -10.36
CA PHE A 481 -11.17 -1.53 -11.81
C PHE A 481 -10.75 -0.10 -12.18
N ARG A 482 -10.51 0.76 -11.19
CA ARG A 482 -10.03 2.14 -11.37
C ARG A 482 -8.77 2.21 -12.23
N GLY A 483 -7.79 1.32 -12.01
CA GLY A 483 -6.56 1.28 -12.80
C GLY A 483 -6.85 1.07 -14.29
N ILE A 484 -7.68 0.07 -14.60
CA ILE A 484 -8.09 -0.25 -15.98
C ILE A 484 -8.88 0.90 -16.62
N ALA A 485 -9.80 1.52 -15.87
CA ALA A 485 -10.57 2.67 -16.35
C ALA A 485 -9.67 3.88 -16.64
N VAL A 486 -8.68 4.13 -15.78
CA VAL A 486 -7.67 5.17 -15.95
C VAL A 486 -6.81 4.88 -17.18
N ASP A 487 -6.32 3.66 -17.37
CA ASP A 487 -5.51 3.28 -18.53
C ASP A 487 -6.30 3.46 -19.84
N PHE A 488 -7.58 3.09 -19.86
CA PHE A 488 -8.46 3.33 -21.00
C PHE A 488 -8.66 4.82 -21.28
N LEU A 489 -8.82 5.64 -20.24
CA LEU A 489 -8.94 7.09 -20.39
C LEU A 489 -7.63 7.72 -20.86
N TRP A 490 -6.46 7.22 -20.43
CA TRP A 490 -5.17 7.66 -20.94
C TRP A 490 -4.98 7.30 -22.41
N ALA A 491 -5.31 6.07 -22.82
CA ALA A 491 -5.31 5.69 -24.23
C ALA A 491 -6.23 6.59 -25.07
N ARG A 492 -7.42 6.91 -24.55
CA ARG A 492 -8.35 7.87 -25.18
C ARG A 492 -7.79 9.29 -25.21
N ALA A 493 -7.09 9.73 -24.16
CA ALA A 493 -6.46 11.05 -24.11
C ALA A 493 -5.38 11.18 -25.18
N ILE A 494 -4.53 10.14 -25.35
CA ILE A 494 -3.51 10.10 -26.41
C ILE A 494 -4.16 10.20 -27.79
N ALA A 495 -5.19 9.38 -28.07
CA ALA A 495 -5.92 9.45 -29.34
C ALA A 495 -6.54 10.84 -29.59
N ARG A 496 -7.14 11.49 -28.58
CA ARG A 496 -7.69 12.84 -28.73
C ARG A 496 -6.63 13.91 -28.93
N HIS A 497 -5.43 13.71 -28.40
CA HIS A 497 -4.29 14.60 -28.64
C HIS A 497 -3.81 14.49 -30.10
N GLU A 498 -3.66 13.27 -30.62
CA GLU A 498 -3.27 13.00 -32.01
C GLU A 498 -4.32 13.52 -33.01
N GLU A 499 -5.60 13.37 -32.71
CA GLU A 499 -6.71 13.92 -33.50
C GLU A 499 -6.85 15.45 -33.40
N LYS A 500 -6.00 16.12 -32.62
CA LYS A 500 -6.06 17.57 -32.31
C LYS A 500 -7.39 18.03 -31.70
N LYS A 501 -8.16 17.13 -31.08
CA LYS A 501 -9.44 17.43 -30.41
C LYS A 501 -9.21 17.89 -28.97
N TYR A 502 -8.54 19.03 -28.80
CA TYR A 502 -8.05 19.49 -27.49
C TYR A 502 -9.16 19.77 -26.46
N TYR A 503 -10.36 20.20 -26.87
CA TYR A 503 -11.48 20.41 -25.94
C TYR A 503 -12.05 19.09 -25.40
N GLU A 504 -12.08 18.04 -26.22
CA GLU A 504 -12.45 16.70 -25.76
C GLU A 504 -11.36 16.12 -24.85
N LEU A 505 -10.08 16.33 -25.20
CA LEU A 505 -8.94 15.97 -24.36
C LEU A 505 -9.04 16.61 -22.97
N LEU A 506 -9.40 17.89 -22.87
CA LEU A 506 -9.62 18.56 -21.59
C LEU A 506 -10.70 17.87 -20.74
N THR A 507 -11.75 17.35 -21.38
CA THR A 507 -12.82 16.62 -20.68
C THR A 507 -12.30 15.28 -20.15
N VAL A 508 -11.54 14.53 -20.96
CA VAL A 508 -10.89 13.27 -20.57
C VAL A 508 -9.89 13.50 -19.43
N ASN A 509 -9.07 14.54 -19.52
CA ASN A 509 -8.09 14.90 -18.49
C ASN A 509 -8.74 15.22 -17.14
N ASN A 510 -9.87 15.94 -17.15
CA ASN A 510 -10.63 16.20 -15.93
C ASN A 510 -11.21 14.90 -15.33
N LEU A 511 -11.59 13.92 -16.15
CA LEU A 511 -12.04 12.61 -15.66
C LEU A 511 -10.88 11.81 -15.06
N ILE A 512 -9.71 11.80 -15.71
CA ILE A 512 -8.49 11.16 -15.18
C ILE A 512 -8.12 11.80 -13.83
N ALA A 513 -8.09 13.13 -13.73
CA ALA A 513 -7.76 13.82 -12.48
C ALA A 513 -8.81 13.63 -11.37
N LYS A 514 -10.08 13.42 -11.72
CA LYS A 514 -11.11 13.00 -10.75
C LYS A 514 -10.91 11.57 -10.27
N LEU A 515 -10.47 10.68 -11.16
CA LEU A 515 -10.16 9.30 -10.82
C LEU A 515 -8.82 9.20 -10.08
N GLN A 516 -7.85 10.07 -10.30
CA GLN A 516 -6.52 10.07 -9.68
C GLN A 516 -6.15 11.42 -9.03
N PRO A 517 -6.92 11.89 -8.03
CA PRO A 517 -6.71 13.23 -7.47
C PRO A 517 -5.39 13.35 -6.69
N ASN A 518 -4.92 12.25 -6.11
CA ASN A 518 -3.72 12.22 -5.26
C ASN A 518 -2.46 11.77 -6.00
N PHE A 519 -2.50 11.75 -7.34
CA PHE A 519 -1.34 11.36 -8.14
C PHE A 519 -0.78 12.63 -8.82
N PRO A 520 0.25 13.27 -8.24
CA PRO A 520 0.75 14.57 -8.71
C PRO A 520 1.13 14.57 -10.19
N ALA A 521 1.68 13.46 -10.70
CA ALA A 521 2.09 13.32 -12.09
C ALA A 521 0.93 13.54 -13.09
N VAL A 522 -0.31 13.16 -12.76
CA VAL A 522 -1.49 13.46 -13.62
C VAL A 522 -1.71 14.96 -13.72
N TRP A 523 -1.58 15.69 -12.61
CA TRP A 523 -1.75 17.14 -12.60
C TRP A 523 -0.63 17.86 -13.32
N ILE A 524 0.62 17.45 -13.08
CA ILE A 524 1.82 18.03 -13.71
C ILE A 524 1.78 17.80 -15.21
N PHE A 525 1.70 16.54 -15.65
CA PHE A 525 1.76 16.18 -17.07
C PHE A 525 0.67 16.88 -17.88
N GLN A 526 -0.58 16.85 -17.41
CA GLN A 526 -1.68 17.43 -18.15
C GLN A 526 -1.62 18.96 -18.17
N ALA A 527 -1.19 19.58 -17.06
CA ALA A 527 -0.95 21.03 -17.02
C ALA A 527 0.15 21.46 -17.99
N TRP A 528 1.27 20.74 -18.00
CA TRP A 528 2.39 20.97 -18.93
C TRP A 528 1.95 20.81 -20.39
N ASN A 529 1.26 19.71 -20.71
CA ASN A 529 0.76 19.46 -22.06
C ASN A 529 -0.16 20.59 -22.55
N MET A 530 -1.05 21.09 -21.69
CA MET A 530 -1.92 22.23 -22.01
C MET A 530 -1.14 23.54 -22.17
N ALA A 531 -0.20 23.80 -21.26
CA ALA A 531 0.48 25.10 -21.20
C ALA A 531 1.59 25.26 -22.26
N TYR A 532 2.19 24.16 -22.72
CA TYR A 532 3.27 24.16 -23.69
C TYR A 532 2.84 23.57 -25.03
N ASN A 533 2.53 22.28 -25.09
CA ASN A 533 2.31 21.57 -26.37
C ASN A 533 1.05 22.07 -27.08
N ILE A 534 -0.11 22.00 -26.39
CA ILE A 534 -1.38 22.44 -26.97
C ILE A 534 -1.34 23.94 -27.23
N ALA A 535 -0.78 24.74 -26.32
CA ALA A 535 -0.65 26.18 -26.53
C ALA A 535 0.24 26.52 -27.74
N ASN A 536 1.26 25.72 -28.05
CA ASN A 536 2.15 25.99 -29.18
C ASN A 536 1.47 25.81 -30.54
N GLU A 537 0.46 24.93 -30.63
CA GLU A 537 -0.31 24.65 -31.85
C GLU A 537 -1.20 25.81 -32.32
N TRP A 538 -1.40 26.87 -31.51
CA TRP A 538 -2.26 28.00 -31.86
C TRP A 538 -1.46 29.24 -32.23
N ASP A 539 -1.67 29.86 -33.38
CA ASP A 539 -0.89 31.05 -33.76
C ASP A 539 -1.22 32.30 -32.94
N ALA A 540 -2.51 32.50 -32.65
CA ALA A 540 -3.01 33.72 -32.00
C ALA A 540 -2.66 33.75 -30.50
N PRO A 541 -2.06 34.85 -29.98
CA PRO A 541 -1.67 34.95 -28.57
C PRO A 541 -2.84 34.83 -27.59
N GLN A 542 -4.06 35.23 -28.02
CA GLN A 542 -5.30 35.06 -27.26
C GLN A 542 -5.61 33.57 -27.01
N ASN A 543 -5.46 32.74 -28.04
CA ASN A 543 -5.76 31.30 -27.98
C ASN A 543 -4.68 30.55 -27.20
N LYS A 544 -3.40 30.91 -27.39
CA LYS A 544 -2.29 30.41 -26.56
C LYS A 544 -2.57 30.68 -25.07
N TRP A 545 -2.96 31.92 -24.75
CA TRP A 545 -3.27 32.32 -23.38
C TRP A 545 -4.41 31.50 -22.75
N LYS A 546 -5.45 31.15 -23.52
CA LYS A 546 -6.56 30.33 -23.02
C LYS A 546 -6.07 28.96 -22.52
N TRP A 547 -5.17 28.32 -23.28
CA TRP A 547 -4.60 27.01 -22.92
C TRP A 547 -3.57 27.11 -21.79
N ILE A 548 -2.67 28.10 -21.83
CA ILE A 548 -1.73 28.42 -20.76
C ILE A 548 -2.47 28.62 -19.43
N TYR A 549 -3.50 29.46 -19.42
CA TYR A 549 -4.28 29.73 -18.22
C TYR A 549 -5.06 28.49 -17.74
N THR A 550 -5.51 27.64 -18.66
CA THR A 550 -6.20 26.39 -18.33
C THR A 550 -5.23 25.40 -17.67
N GLY A 551 -4.02 25.23 -18.21
CA GLY A 551 -2.96 24.40 -17.63
C GLY A 551 -2.53 24.89 -16.24
N LEU A 552 -2.27 26.19 -16.09
CA LEU A 552 -1.91 26.79 -14.80
C LEU A 552 -2.99 26.58 -13.73
N ASN A 553 -4.27 26.74 -14.08
CA ASN A 553 -5.36 26.47 -13.15
C ASN A 553 -5.51 24.99 -12.84
N PHE A 554 -5.23 24.11 -13.80
CA PHE A 554 -5.25 22.67 -13.59
C PHE A 554 -4.18 22.26 -12.58
N ALA A 555 -2.93 22.68 -12.78
CA ALA A 555 -1.85 22.46 -11.82
C ALA A 555 -2.14 23.09 -10.45
N LYS A 556 -2.70 24.30 -10.40
CA LYS A 556 -3.10 24.94 -9.13
C LYS A 556 -4.15 24.14 -8.37
N LYS A 557 -5.15 23.57 -9.06
CA LYS A 557 -6.13 22.65 -8.44
C LYS A 557 -5.42 21.41 -7.88
N GLY A 558 -4.48 20.84 -8.62
CA GLY A 558 -3.65 19.74 -8.16
C GLY A 558 -2.84 20.09 -6.91
N ALA A 559 -2.21 21.27 -6.88
CA ALA A 559 -1.38 21.74 -5.76
C ALA A 559 -2.18 21.93 -4.47
N VAL A 560 -3.42 22.41 -4.58
CA VAL A 560 -4.35 22.48 -3.44
C VAL A 560 -4.72 21.08 -2.91
N LYS A 561 -4.78 20.08 -3.79
CA LYS A 561 -5.11 18.69 -3.43
C LYS A 561 -3.91 17.89 -2.89
N ASN A 562 -2.70 18.22 -3.31
CA ASN A 562 -1.47 17.52 -2.94
C ASN A 562 -0.52 18.50 -2.20
N PRO A 563 -0.89 18.96 -1.00
CA PRO A 563 -0.14 20.01 -0.29
C PRO A 563 1.27 19.57 0.13
N GLU A 564 1.49 18.27 0.30
CA GLU A 564 2.76 17.68 0.75
C GLU A 564 3.74 17.40 -0.41
N ASN A 565 3.29 17.44 -1.67
CA ASN A 565 4.14 17.13 -2.82
C ASN A 565 4.82 18.41 -3.33
N GLY A 566 6.12 18.52 -3.07
CA GLY A 566 6.95 19.65 -3.51
C GLY A 566 7.02 19.80 -5.03
N ASP A 567 7.05 18.69 -5.78
CA ASP A 567 7.20 18.68 -7.24
C ASP A 567 6.09 19.47 -7.93
N LEU A 568 4.85 19.33 -7.48
CA LEU A 568 3.71 20.02 -8.09
C LEU A 568 3.74 21.54 -7.84
N PHE A 569 4.24 21.97 -6.68
CA PHE A 569 4.47 23.40 -6.40
C PHE A 569 5.66 23.93 -7.18
N PHE A 570 6.73 23.14 -7.30
CA PHE A 570 7.91 23.45 -8.09
C PHE A 570 7.53 23.65 -9.56
N GLU A 571 6.83 22.68 -10.16
CA GLU A 571 6.39 22.73 -11.56
C GLU A 571 5.42 23.87 -11.84
N LEU A 572 4.50 24.14 -10.91
CA LEU A 572 3.65 25.33 -11.00
C LEU A 572 4.47 26.62 -10.96
N GLY A 573 5.46 26.71 -10.07
CA GLY A 573 6.38 27.84 -9.99
C GLY A 573 7.22 27.99 -11.26
N TYR A 574 7.74 26.89 -11.80
CA TYR A 574 8.51 26.83 -13.03
C TYR A 574 7.69 27.30 -14.24
N MET A 575 6.45 26.82 -14.38
CA MET A 575 5.54 27.30 -15.44
C MET A 575 5.30 28.81 -15.35
N TYR A 576 5.12 29.35 -14.14
CA TYR A 576 4.98 30.79 -13.94
C TYR A 576 6.26 31.58 -14.24
N PHE A 577 7.42 31.01 -13.95
CA PHE A 577 8.71 31.60 -14.28
C PHE A 577 8.92 31.61 -15.80
N HIS A 578 8.84 30.44 -16.42
CA HIS A 578 9.23 30.19 -17.81
C HIS A 578 8.24 30.82 -18.81
N LEU A 579 6.92 30.63 -18.66
CA LEU A 579 5.92 31.13 -19.63
C LEU A 579 5.78 32.66 -19.62
N PHE A 580 6.21 33.32 -18.54
CA PHE A 580 6.10 34.76 -18.39
C PHE A 580 7.45 35.47 -18.51
N ASP A 581 8.54 34.77 -18.82
CA ASP A 581 9.81 35.40 -19.15
C ASP A 581 9.83 35.86 -20.62
N GLN A 582 10.15 37.14 -20.82
CA GLN A 582 10.25 37.78 -22.13
C GLN A 582 11.47 37.29 -22.92
N ARG A 583 12.49 36.77 -22.24
CA ARG A 583 13.68 36.19 -22.89
C ARG A 583 13.35 34.87 -23.59
N VAL A 584 12.36 34.15 -23.06
CA VAL A 584 12.00 32.79 -23.50
C VAL A 584 10.76 32.80 -24.39
N PHE A 585 9.71 33.57 -24.05
CA PHE A 585 8.47 33.61 -24.84
C PHE A 585 8.18 34.99 -25.43
N LYS A 586 8.05 35.04 -26.77
CA LYS A 586 7.70 36.24 -27.56
C LYS A 586 6.45 36.98 -27.04
N TYR A 587 5.46 36.24 -26.53
CA TYR A 587 4.18 36.80 -26.06
C TYR A 587 4.08 36.94 -24.54
N ALA A 588 5.18 36.76 -23.79
CA ALA A 588 5.20 36.94 -22.34
C ALA A 588 4.65 38.30 -21.85
N PRO A 589 4.90 39.47 -22.51
CA PRO A 589 4.31 40.74 -22.08
C PRO A 589 2.77 40.69 -22.10
N TYR A 590 2.20 40.07 -23.14
CA TYR A 590 0.76 39.90 -23.29
C TYR A 590 0.18 38.99 -22.20
N TYR A 591 0.86 37.87 -21.89
CA TYR A 591 0.44 36.95 -20.82
C TYR A 591 0.45 37.62 -19.45
N ARG A 592 1.47 38.44 -19.14
CA ARG A 592 1.53 39.22 -17.89
C ARG A 592 0.35 40.17 -17.75
N GLU A 593 -0.02 40.85 -18.83
CA GLU A 593 -1.15 41.78 -18.84
C GLU A 593 -2.48 41.04 -18.60
N GLN A 594 -2.69 39.89 -19.24
CA GLN A 594 -3.89 39.08 -19.06
C GLN A 594 -3.99 38.49 -17.64
N LEU A 595 -2.87 38.02 -17.07
CA LEU A 595 -2.83 37.55 -15.69
C LEU A 595 -3.19 38.67 -14.70
N LYS A 596 -2.69 39.89 -14.95
CA LYS A 596 -2.99 41.09 -14.15
C LYS A 596 -4.47 41.47 -14.18
N LYS A 597 -5.13 41.33 -15.34
CA LYS A 597 -6.57 41.56 -15.50
C LYS A 597 -7.42 40.54 -14.72
N ARG A 598 -6.98 39.28 -14.61
CA ARG A 598 -7.77 38.20 -13.95
C ARG A 598 -7.51 38.03 -12.45
N CYS A 599 -6.27 38.15 -11.98
CA CYS A 599 -5.89 37.76 -10.60
C CYS A 599 -5.71 38.94 -9.63
N GLY A 600 -5.76 40.19 -10.10
CA GLY A 600 -5.52 41.39 -9.29
C GLY A 600 -4.05 41.54 -8.82
N ARG A 601 -3.67 42.74 -8.34
CA ARG A 601 -2.26 43.07 -8.00
C ARG A 601 -1.67 42.23 -6.86
N ARG A 602 -2.49 41.69 -5.95
CA ARG A 602 -2.05 40.97 -4.74
C ARG A 602 -1.59 39.54 -5.05
N GLN A 603 -2.33 38.84 -5.91
CA GLN A 603 -2.02 37.47 -6.32
C GLN A 603 -0.84 37.42 -7.31
N LEU A 604 -0.65 38.49 -8.11
CA LEU A 604 0.53 38.67 -8.96
C LEU A 604 1.84 38.71 -8.17
N ARG A 605 1.83 39.28 -6.95
CA ARG A 605 3.01 39.31 -6.07
C ARG A 605 3.39 37.91 -5.56
N GLY A 606 2.40 37.08 -5.23
CA GLY A 606 2.61 35.69 -4.82
C GLY A 606 3.19 34.84 -5.96
N VAL A 607 2.67 35.03 -7.18
CA VAL A 607 3.20 34.36 -8.39
C VAL A 607 4.64 34.82 -8.70
N ALA A 608 4.93 36.12 -8.57
CA ALA A 608 6.28 36.65 -8.75
C ALA A 608 7.26 36.14 -7.66
N LEU A 609 6.80 35.93 -6.43
CA LEU A 609 7.59 35.33 -5.35
C LEU A 609 7.90 33.86 -5.64
N LEU A 610 6.94 33.08 -6.12
CA LEU A 610 7.14 31.68 -6.52
C LEU A 610 8.13 31.58 -7.69
N ALA A 611 7.94 32.39 -8.73
CA ALA A 611 8.85 32.43 -9.87
C ALA A 611 10.28 32.86 -9.46
N LYS A 612 10.39 33.81 -8.52
CA LYS A 612 11.68 34.26 -7.98
C LYS A 612 12.34 33.16 -7.14
N ALA A 613 11.58 32.43 -6.31
CA ALA A 613 12.09 31.31 -5.54
C ALA A 613 12.65 30.20 -6.44
N VAL A 614 11.96 29.87 -7.54
CA VAL A 614 12.44 28.89 -8.54
C VAL A 614 13.70 29.39 -9.25
N SER A 615 13.76 30.67 -9.64
CA SER A 615 14.97 31.25 -10.27
C SER A 615 16.20 31.29 -9.34
N PHE A 616 15.99 31.35 -8.02
CA PHE A 616 17.07 31.26 -7.04
C PHE A 616 17.53 29.83 -6.79
N ALA A 617 16.62 28.86 -6.92
CA ALA A 617 16.93 27.44 -6.72
C ALA A 617 17.69 26.82 -7.90
N TYR A 618 17.46 27.27 -9.13
CA TYR A 618 18.07 26.71 -10.34
C TYR A 618 18.56 27.79 -11.33
N PRO A 619 19.78 28.34 -11.13
CA PRO A 619 20.35 29.39 -11.99
C PRO A 619 20.78 28.88 -13.36
N GLU A 620 20.90 27.56 -13.57
CA GLU A 620 21.26 26.97 -14.87
C GLU A 620 20.13 27.03 -15.91
N ILE A 621 18.90 27.35 -15.48
CA ILE A 621 17.71 27.44 -16.35
C ILE A 621 17.36 28.91 -16.71
N THR A 622 18.18 29.87 -16.26
CA THR A 622 18.02 31.32 -16.50
C THR A 622 19.15 31.89 -17.32
#